data_AF-A0AAD4J709-F1
#
_entry.id   AF-A0AAD4J709-F1
#
_cell.length_a   1.000
_cell.length_b   1.000
_cell.length_c   1.000
_cell.angle_alpha   90.00
_cell.angle_beta   90.00
_cell.angle_gamma   90.00
#
_symmetry.space_group_name_H-M   'P 1'
#
loop_
_entity.id
_entity.type
_entity.pdbx_description
1 polymer ?
#
loop_
_entity_poly.entity_id
_entity_poly.type
_entity_poly.pdbx_seq_one_letter_code
_entity_poly.pdbx_strand_id
1 'polypeptide(L)'
;MRPACLRPIHCTHTGDKNFAETVANVLTSLPFIAIGLHAPRKNMNSIIYANSLIGVGVASSLYHASRGRLRKYLRWADYTMIAAATVCLSRALRKEEAEAEAKAKLVMTASALFLPIQPLMVSAVHTGMMEVAFAKRAFEDPDHLKMAHNVHKMSSLLGGAFFVADELLPRTPFLHAAWHLAAAVGVSTCNKLLE
;
A
#
# COMPACT_ATOMS: atom_id res chain seq x y z
N MET A 1 -7.90 -28.82 -1.48
CA MET A 1 -6.88 -27.79 -1.81
C MET A 1 -7.44 -26.40 -1.50
N ARG A 2 -6.66 -25.45 -0.96
CA ARG A 2 -7.11 -24.06 -0.82
C ARG A 2 -7.06 -23.36 -2.19
N PRO A 3 -8.06 -22.52 -2.55
CA PRO A 3 -8.01 -21.69 -3.75
C PRO A 3 -6.71 -20.89 -3.83
N ALA A 4 -6.19 -20.64 -5.04
CA ALA A 4 -4.93 -19.92 -5.23
C ALA A 4 -4.92 -18.55 -4.54
N CYS A 5 -6.06 -17.84 -4.53
CA CYS A 5 -6.26 -16.59 -3.82
C CYS A 5 -6.17 -16.70 -2.29
N LEU A 6 -6.39 -17.88 -1.71
CA LEU A 6 -6.33 -18.13 -0.26
C LEU A 6 -5.07 -18.89 0.15
N ARG A 7 -4.13 -19.09 -0.78
CA ARG A 7 -2.80 -19.56 -0.40
C ARG A 7 -2.14 -18.44 0.39
N PRO A 8 -1.53 -18.75 1.55
CA PRO A 8 -0.72 -17.75 2.24
C PRO A 8 0.29 -17.20 1.24
N ILE A 9 0.36 -15.88 1.15
CA ILE A 9 1.54 -15.22 0.60
C ILE A 9 2.70 -15.82 1.39
N HIS A 10 3.63 -16.51 0.71
CA HIS A 10 4.74 -17.26 1.32
C HIS A 10 5.83 -16.30 1.85
N CYS A 11 5.38 -15.33 2.63
CA CYS A 11 6.18 -14.53 3.53
C CYS A 11 6.07 -15.27 4.88
N THR A 12 7.19 -15.82 5.32
CA THR A 12 7.44 -16.53 6.60
C THR A 12 7.08 -15.73 7.85
N HIS A 13 6.42 -14.59 7.71
CA HIS A 13 5.69 -13.87 8.75
C HIS A 13 4.93 -14.79 9.71
N THR A 14 5.59 -15.09 10.82
CA THR A 14 4.91 -15.35 12.08
C THR A 14 4.12 -14.09 12.40
N GLY A 15 2.82 -14.20 12.71
CA GLY A 15 2.01 -13.04 13.10
C GLY A 15 2.56 -12.34 14.35
N ASP A 16 1.79 -11.42 14.92
CA ASP A 16 2.19 -10.68 16.13
C ASP A 16 2.61 -11.65 17.25
N LYS A 17 3.82 -11.48 17.79
CA LYS A 17 4.43 -12.44 18.73
C LYS A 17 3.92 -12.26 20.15
N ASN A 18 3.54 -11.04 20.51
CA ASN A 18 3.04 -10.68 21.83
C ASN A 18 1.94 -9.60 21.75
N PHE A 19 1.31 -9.34 22.89
CA PHE A 19 0.23 -8.36 22.98
C PHE A 19 0.69 -6.94 22.63
N ALA A 20 1.90 -6.54 23.04
CA ALA A 20 2.45 -5.22 22.75
C ALA A 20 2.65 -5.01 21.24
N GLU A 21 3.16 -6.01 20.51
CA GLU A 21 3.25 -5.96 19.04
C GLU A 21 1.87 -5.86 18.38
N THR A 22 0.86 -6.53 18.94
CA THR A 22 -0.51 -6.42 18.42
C THR A 22 -1.04 -4.99 18.56
N VAL A 23 -0.87 -4.40 19.75
CA VAL A 23 -1.26 -3.01 20.00
C VAL A 23 -0.48 -2.07 19.08
N ALA A 24 0.84 -2.23 18.96
CA ALA A 24 1.67 -1.43 18.09
C ALA A 24 1.21 -1.51 16.63
N ASN A 25 1.04 -2.71 16.09
CA ASN A 25 0.62 -2.90 14.71
C ASN A 25 -0.76 -2.29 14.43
N VAL A 26 -1.73 -2.45 15.33
CA VAL A 26 -3.05 -1.80 15.19
C VAL A 26 -2.93 -0.27 15.20
N LEU A 27 -2.18 0.30 16.16
CA LEU A 27 -2.00 1.74 16.25
C LEU A 27 -1.30 2.31 15.02
N THR A 28 -0.31 1.62 14.49
CA THR A 28 0.42 2.06 13.29
C THR A 28 -0.35 1.83 11.98
N SER A 29 -1.46 1.08 11.99
CA SER A 29 -2.41 0.99 10.87
C SER A 29 -3.40 2.18 10.80
N LEU A 30 -3.70 2.84 11.92
CA LEU A 30 -4.65 3.96 11.98
C LEU A 30 -4.26 5.18 11.12
N PRO A 31 -2.97 5.55 10.97
CA PRO A 31 -2.57 6.62 10.06
C PRO A 31 -3.12 6.48 8.63
N PHE A 32 -3.27 5.27 8.08
CA PHE A 32 -3.85 5.09 6.73
C PHE A 32 -5.31 5.56 6.64
N ILE A 33 -6.08 5.43 7.72
CA ILE A 33 -7.44 5.98 7.81
C ILE A 33 -7.38 7.50 7.77
N ALA A 34 -6.54 8.10 8.62
CA ALA A 34 -6.38 9.55 8.66
C ALA A 34 -5.91 10.11 7.32
N ILE A 35 -4.95 9.47 6.65
CA ILE A 35 -4.45 9.87 5.33
C ILE A 35 -5.58 9.79 4.29
N GLY A 36 -6.38 8.72 4.29
CA GLY A 36 -7.52 8.58 3.37
C GLY A 36 -8.66 9.57 3.62
N LEU A 37 -8.85 10.02 4.86
CA LEU A 37 -9.81 11.08 5.19
C LEU A 37 -9.34 12.45 4.67
N HIS A 38 -8.04 12.73 4.72
CA HIS A 38 -7.44 13.98 4.25
C HIS A 38 -7.01 13.97 2.78
N ALA A 39 -7.14 12.84 2.08
CA ALA A 39 -6.75 12.73 0.68
C ALA A 39 -7.63 13.61 -0.23
N PRO A 40 -7.06 14.21 -1.31
CA PRO A 40 -7.85 15.00 -2.27
C PRO A 40 -9.01 14.20 -2.89
N ARG A 41 -10.19 14.83 -3.00
CA ARG A 41 -11.44 14.23 -3.51
C ARG A 41 -11.98 15.00 -4.73
N LYS A 42 -11.10 15.40 -5.64
CA LYS A 42 -11.42 16.28 -6.78
C LYS A 42 -12.23 15.59 -7.89
N ASN A 43 -12.09 14.27 -8.02
CA ASN A 43 -12.78 13.45 -9.03
C ASN A 43 -13.03 12.02 -8.54
N MET A 44 -13.82 11.24 -9.28
CA MET A 44 -14.18 9.86 -8.93
C MET A 44 -12.96 8.98 -8.63
N ASN A 45 -11.89 9.05 -9.45
CA ASN A 45 -10.70 8.23 -9.24
C ASN A 45 -10.00 8.59 -7.91
N SER A 46 -9.87 9.88 -7.60
CA SER A 46 -9.29 10.36 -6.33
C SER A 46 -10.18 10.00 -5.12
N ILE A 47 -11.51 9.99 -5.26
CA ILE A 47 -12.44 9.56 -4.22
C ILE A 47 -12.29 8.06 -3.93
N ILE A 48 -12.21 7.23 -4.98
CA ILE A 48 -12.01 5.79 -4.83
C ILE A 48 -10.66 5.51 -4.17
N TYR A 49 -9.59 6.21 -4.60
CA TYR A 49 -8.28 6.13 -3.94
C TYR A 49 -8.35 6.49 -2.45
N ALA A 50 -8.92 7.65 -2.11
CA ALA A 50 -9.09 8.09 -0.72
C ALA A 50 -9.81 7.05 0.15
N ASN A 51 -10.90 6.47 -0.37
CA ASN A 51 -11.65 5.43 0.34
C ASN A 51 -10.88 4.10 0.43
N SER A 52 -10.09 3.73 -0.59
CA SER A 52 -9.25 2.54 -0.53
C SER A 52 -8.16 2.63 0.55
N LEU A 53 -7.60 3.82 0.81
CA LEU A 53 -6.66 4.04 1.92
C LEU A 53 -7.31 3.83 3.29
N ILE A 54 -8.55 4.30 3.47
CA ILE A 54 -9.33 4.00 4.67
C ILE A 54 -9.50 2.48 4.82
N GLY A 55 -9.82 1.81 3.70
CA GLY A 55 -9.93 0.36 3.64
C GLY A 55 -8.65 -0.38 4.03
N VAL A 56 -7.46 0.11 3.63
CA VAL A 56 -6.16 -0.42 4.08
C VAL A 56 -6.04 -0.34 5.60
N GLY A 57 -6.27 0.83 6.20
CA GLY A 57 -6.16 0.99 7.65
C GLY A 57 -7.14 0.10 8.42
N VAL A 58 -8.37 -0.04 7.93
CA VAL A 58 -9.39 -0.93 8.53
C VAL A 58 -8.99 -2.40 8.39
N ALA A 59 -8.61 -2.85 7.18
CA ALA A 59 -8.25 -4.25 6.93
C ALA A 59 -7.02 -4.67 7.74
N SER A 60 -5.98 -3.83 7.77
CA SER A 60 -4.78 -4.04 8.56
C SER A 60 -5.08 -4.12 10.06
N SER A 61 -5.89 -3.19 10.58
CA SER A 61 -6.30 -3.20 12.00
C SER A 61 -7.05 -4.48 12.37
N LEU A 62 -7.99 -4.92 11.53
CA LEU A 62 -8.73 -6.17 11.73
C LEU A 62 -7.79 -7.39 11.66
N TYR A 63 -6.85 -7.41 10.72
CA TYR A 63 -5.85 -8.46 10.60
C TYR A 63 -5.04 -8.61 11.90
N HIS A 64 -4.46 -7.53 12.41
CA HIS A 64 -3.64 -7.58 13.63
C HIS A 64 -4.46 -7.88 14.88
N ALA A 65 -5.67 -7.33 15.00
CA ALA A 65 -6.57 -7.63 16.12
C ALA A 65 -7.06 -9.09 16.13
N SER A 66 -7.00 -9.79 14.99
CA SER A 66 -7.52 -11.14 14.86
C SER A 66 -6.54 -12.26 15.26
N ARG A 67 -7.10 -13.45 15.51
CA ARG A 67 -6.38 -14.68 15.89
C ARG A 67 -6.91 -15.91 15.13
N GLY A 68 -6.20 -17.02 15.23
CA GLY A 68 -6.65 -18.32 14.72
C GLY A 68 -6.85 -18.39 13.20
N ARG A 69 -7.93 -19.06 12.75
CA ARG A 69 -8.22 -19.24 11.31
C ARG A 69 -8.65 -17.94 10.63
N LEU A 70 -9.40 -17.09 11.33
CA LEU A 70 -9.89 -15.80 10.80
C LEU A 70 -8.73 -14.90 10.35
N ARG A 71 -7.63 -14.90 11.12
CA ARG A 71 -6.42 -14.14 10.80
C ARG A 71 -5.85 -14.42 9.41
N LYS A 72 -6.00 -15.64 8.89
CA LYS A 72 -5.50 -15.99 7.54
C LYS A 72 -6.28 -15.29 6.44
N TYR A 73 -7.60 -15.15 6.61
CA TYR A 73 -8.46 -14.44 5.67
C TYR A 73 -8.27 -12.94 5.76
N LEU A 74 -8.14 -12.41 6.99
CA LEU A 74 -7.89 -10.99 7.19
C LEU A 74 -6.50 -10.57 6.71
N ARG A 75 -5.49 -11.44 6.84
CA ARG A 75 -4.16 -11.22 6.22
C ARG A 75 -4.26 -11.09 4.71
N TRP A 76 -5.02 -11.99 4.07
CA TRP A 76 -5.26 -11.89 2.64
C TRP A 76 -5.97 -10.58 2.30
N ALA A 77 -7.06 -10.25 3.02
CA ALA A 77 -7.81 -9.03 2.80
C ALA A 77 -6.95 -7.77 2.95
N ASP A 78 -6.06 -7.73 3.94
CA ASP A 78 -5.12 -6.64 4.16
C ASP A 78 -4.18 -6.42 2.96
N TYR A 79 -3.43 -7.46 2.54
CA TYR A 79 -2.57 -7.33 1.36
C TYR A 79 -3.33 -7.02 0.07
N THR A 80 -4.52 -7.59 -0.09
CA THR A 80 -5.39 -7.30 -1.22
C THR A 80 -5.88 -5.85 -1.20
N MET A 81 -6.16 -5.28 -0.03
CA MET A 81 -6.51 -3.86 0.10
C MET A 81 -5.33 -2.93 -0.17
N ILE A 82 -4.11 -3.29 0.26
CA ILE A 82 -2.89 -2.56 -0.11
C ILE A 82 -2.74 -2.55 -1.64
N ALA A 83 -2.88 -3.70 -2.30
CA ALA A 83 -2.83 -3.81 -3.75
C ALA A 83 -3.93 -2.97 -4.42
N ALA A 84 -5.17 -3.05 -3.93
CA ALA A 84 -6.27 -2.24 -4.44
C ALA A 84 -5.99 -0.74 -4.33
N ALA A 85 -5.43 -0.27 -3.20
CA ALA A 85 -5.08 1.12 -3.01
C ALA A 85 -4.00 1.60 -3.99
N THR A 86 -2.97 0.78 -4.26
CA THR A 86 -1.94 1.11 -5.26
C THR A 86 -2.53 1.21 -6.68
N VAL A 87 -3.43 0.29 -7.05
CA VAL A 87 -4.17 0.32 -8.32
C VAL A 87 -5.00 1.60 -8.44
N CYS A 88 -5.71 1.96 -7.38
CA CYS A 88 -6.54 3.17 -7.35
C CYS A 88 -5.70 4.44 -7.47
N LEU A 89 -4.55 4.50 -6.80
CA LEU A 89 -3.61 5.61 -6.92
C LEU A 89 -3.07 5.75 -8.35
N SER A 90 -2.56 4.67 -8.94
CA SER A 90 -2.08 4.73 -10.33
C SER A 90 -3.18 5.17 -11.29
N ARG A 91 -4.42 4.75 -11.07
CA ARG A 91 -5.56 5.22 -11.86
C ARG A 91 -5.82 6.71 -11.67
N ALA A 92 -5.78 7.21 -10.44
CA ALA A 92 -5.99 8.62 -10.13
C ALA A 92 -4.89 9.54 -10.71
N LEU A 93 -3.67 9.02 -10.88
CA LEU A 93 -2.52 9.77 -11.42
C LEU A 93 -2.45 9.81 -12.95
N ARG A 94 -3.25 9.02 -13.66
CA ARG A 94 -3.19 8.94 -15.12
C ARG A 94 -3.73 10.21 -15.77
N LYS A 95 -2.98 10.71 -16.77
CA LYS A 95 -3.48 11.65 -17.78
C LYS A 95 -4.04 10.86 -18.96
N GLU A 96 -5.09 11.36 -19.60
CA GLU A 96 -5.71 10.71 -20.76
C GLU A 96 -4.94 11.06 -22.03
N GLU A 97 -4.03 10.17 -22.44
CA GLU A 97 -3.36 10.21 -23.75
C GLU A 97 -3.67 8.89 -24.48
N ALA A 98 -4.13 8.96 -25.74
CA ALA A 98 -4.82 7.86 -26.42
C ALA A 98 -4.02 6.53 -26.52
N GLU A 99 -2.71 6.58 -26.80
CA GLU A 99 -1.87 5.37 -26.88
C GLU A 99 -1.53 4.81 -25.49
N ALA A 100 -1.25 5.70 -24.53
CA ALA A 100 -1.03 5.34 -23.14
C ALA A 100 -2.30 4.73 -22.53
N GLU A 101 -3.48 5.12 -23.00
CA GLU A 101 -4.76 4.64 -22.52
C GLU A 101 -4.98 3.15 -22.78
N ALA A 102 -4.62 2.64 -23.96
CA ALA A 102 -4.77 1.21 -24.31
C ALA A 102 -3.86 0.31 -23.45
N LYS A 103 -2.56 0.66 -23.35
CA LYS A 103 -1.60 -0.04 -22.48
C LYS A 103 -2.04 0.01 -21.03
N ALA A 104 -2.50 1.16 -20.57
CA ALA A 104 -2.94 1.31 -19.20
C ALA A 104 -4.30 0.65 -18.92
N LYS A 105 -5.20 0.51 -19.89
CA LYS A 105 -6.41 -0.34 -19.76
C LYS A 105 -6.02 -1.80 -19.59
N LEU A 106 -5.08 -2.30 -20.39
CA LEU A 106 -4.57 -3.66 -20.25
C LEU A 106 -3.97 -3.91 -18.86
N VAL A 107 -3.10 -3.02 -18.37
CA VAL A 107 -2.51 -3.12 -17.02
C VAL A 107 -3.59 -3.11 -15.95
N MET A 108 -4.57 -2.21 -16.02
CA MET A 108 -5.65 -2.15 -15.03
C MET A 108 -6.53 -3.41 -15.04
N THR A 109 -6.86 -3.94 -16.21
CA THR A 109 -7.63 -5.18 -16.34
C THR A 109 -6.84 -6.37 -15.82
N ALA A 110 -5.56 -6.49 -16.18
CA ALA A 110 -4.69 -7.53 -15.66
C ALA A 110 -4.59 -7.43 -14.12
N SER A 111 -4.36 -6.24 -13.58
CA SER A 111 -4.32 -6.01 -12.14
C SER A 111 -5.62 -6.42 -11.45
N ALA A 112 -6.79 -6.10 -12.01
CA ALA A 112 -8.07 -6.53 -11.45
C ALA A 112 -8.21 -8.06 -11.39
N LEU A 113 -7.71 -8.79 -12.40
CA LEU A 113 -7.73 -10.25 -12.45
C LEU A 113 -6.73 -10.89 -11.46
N PHE A 114 -5.54 -10.30 -11.31
CA PHE A 114 -4.48 -10.84 -10.47
C PHE A 114 -4.52 -10.37 -9.01
N LEU A 115 -5.24 -9.29 -8.69
CA LEU A 115 -5.36 -8.73 -7.35
C LEU A 115 -5.76 -9.74 -6.25
N PRO A 116 -6.72 -10.67 -6.46
CA PRO A 116 -7.02 -11.68 -5.44
C PRO A 116 -5.97 -12.81 -5.36
N ILE A 117 -5.12 -12.99 -6.38
CA ILE A 117 -4.22 -14.15 -6.52
C ILE A 117 -2.76 -13.79 -6.16
N GLN A 118 -2.28 -12.64 -6.63
CA GLN A 118 -0.91 -12.15 -6.44
C GLN A 118 -0.90 -10.65 -6.06
N PRO A 119 -1.48 -10.28 -4.91
CA PRO A 119 -1.57 -8.88 -4.49
C PRO A 119 -0.19 -8.21 -4.39
N LEU A 120 0.87 -8.91 -3.95
CA LEU A 120 2.21 -8.32 -3.88
C LEU A 120 2.77 -7.91 -5.25
N MET A 121 2.59 -8.74 -6.28
CA MET A 121 3.06 -8.43 -7.63
C MET A 121 2.30 -7.23 -8.20
N VAL A 122 0.98 -7.19 -7.99
CA VAL A 122 0.14 -6.06 -8.39
C VAL A 122 0.60 -4.78 -7.70
N SER A 123 0.80 -4.82 -6.38
CA SER A 123 1.35 -3.69 -5.61
C SER A 123 2.71 -3.24 -6.13
N ALA A 124 3.63 -4.16 -6.41
CA ALA A 124 4.97 -3.84 -6.89
C ALA A 124 4.93 -3.09 -8.24
N VAL A 125 4.13 -3.58 -9.19
CA VAL A 125 3.94 -2.93 -10.50
C VAL A 125 3.36 -1.54 -10.34
N HIS A 126 2.27 -1.40 -9.60
CA HIS A 126 1.57 -0.12 -9.46
C HIS A 126 2.35 0.91 -8.64
N THR A 127 3.08 0.48 -7.61
CA THR A 127 4.02 1.33 -6.87
C THR A 127 5.18 1.78 -7.75
N GLY A 128 5.76 0.89 -8.56
CA GLY A 128 6.81 1.26 -9.51
C GLY A 128 6.34 2.30 -10.54
N MET A 129 5.14 2.13 -11.08
CA MET A 129 4.53 3.12 -11.98
C MET A 129 4.31 4.48 -11.29
N MET A 130 3.84 4.46 -10.05
CA MET A 130 3.62 5.68 -9.26
C MET A 130 4.96 6.37 -8.94
N GLU A 131 6.02 5.64 -8.60
CA GLU A 131 7.35 6.20 -8.34
C GLU A 131 7.91 6.90 -9.59
N VAL A 132 7.77 6.29 -10.77
CA VAL A 132 8.17 6.92 -12.04
C VAL A 132 7.36 8.21 -12.29
N ALA A 133 6.04 8.18 -12.03
CA ALA A 133 5.20 9.36 -12.15
C ALA A 133 5.58 10.46 -11.14
N PHE A 134 5.89 10.11 -9.90
CA PHE A 134 6.35 11.03 -8.87
C PHE A 134 7.67 11.67 -9.27
N ALA A 135 8.67 10.85 -9.63
CA ALA A 135 9.99 11.33 -10.03
C ALA A 135 9.91 12.28 -11.24
N LYS A 136 9.10 11.94 -12.25
CA LYS A 136 8.88 12.80 -13.41
C LYS A 136 8.29 14.15 -13.00
N ARG A 137 7.20 14.16 -12.21
CA ARG A 137 6.56 15.41 -11.78
C ARG A 137 7.42 16.23 -10.83
N ALA A 138 8.20 15.59 -9.95
CA ALA A 138 9.13 16.28 -9.07
C ALA A 138 10.32 16.90 -9.82
N PHE A 139 10.64 16.38 -11.01
CA PHE A 139 11.60 17.00 -11.92
C PHE A 139 10.99 18.19 -12.69
N GLU A 140 9.73 18.06 -13.12
CA GLU A 140 9.00 19.12 -13.85
C GLU A 140 8.59 20.29 -12.95
N ASP A 141 8.26 20.03 -11.68
CA ASP A 141 7.85 21.03 -10.69
C ASP A 141 8.59 20.81 -9.35
N PRO A 142 9.89 21.17 -9.30
CA PRO A 142 10.73 20.90 -8.13
C PRO A 142 10.34 21.73 -6.90
N ASP A 143 9.80 22.93 -7.09
CA ASP A 143 9.46 23.84 -5.99
C ASP A 143 8.33 23.28 -5.12
N HIS A 144 7.40 22.52 -5.72
CA HIS A 144 6.24 21.99 -5.01
C HIS A 144 6.42 20.51 -4.61
N LEU A 145 7.14 19.72 -5.41
CA LEU A 145 7.13 18.26 -5.29
C LEU A 145 8.46 17.63 -4.85
N LYS A 146 9.59 18.34 -4.94
CA LYS A 146 10.91 17.75 -4.62
C LYS A 146 11.03 17.26 -3.18
N MET A 147 10.55 18.05 -2.22
CA MET A 147 10.58 17.65 -0.81
C MET A 147 9.67 16.44 -0.57
N ALA A 148 8.46 16.45 -1.11
CA ALA A 148 7.52 15.35 -0.99
C ALA A 148 8.08 14.05 -1.61
N HIS A 149 8.78 14.16 -2.74
CA HIS A 149 9.45 13.03 -3.40
C HIS A 149 10.64 12.51 -2.58
N ASN A 150 11.45 13.39 -1.99
CA ASN A 150 12.55 12.97 -1.11
C ASN A 150 12.04 12.20 0.12
N VAL A 151 11.00 12.73 0.78
CA VAL A 151 10.36 12.05 1.91
C VAL A 151 9.75 10.72 1.45
N HIS A 152 9.10 10.69 0.28
CA HIS A 152 8.57 9.46 -0.30
C HIS A 152 9.68 8.40 -0.47
N LYS A 153 10.77 8.75 -1.14
CA LYS A 153 11.90 7.85 -1.42
C LYS A 153 12.52 7.30 -0.14
N MET A 154 12.81 8.16 0.83
CA MET A 154 13.40 7.72 2.11
C MET A 154 12.45 6.80 2.86
N SER A 155 11.15 7.13 2.87
CA SER A 155 10.12 6.32 3.52
C SER A 155 9.94 4.98 2.82
N SER A 156 9.97 4.94 1.48
CA SER A 156 9.89 3.72 0.68
C SER A 156 11.12 2.82 0.87
N LEU A 157 12.32 3.41 0.95
CA LEU A 157 13.56 2.67 1.26
C LEU A 157 13.51 2.06 2.67
N LEU A 158 13.14 2.85 3.68
CA LEU A 158 13.00 2.37 5.05
C LEU A 158 11.89 1.32 5.17
N GLY A 159 10.74 1.55 4.55
CA GLY A 159 9.62 0.62 4.54
C GLY A 159 9.99 -0.71 3.89
N GLY A 160 10.68 -0.68 2.74
CA GLY A 160 11.21 -1.88 2.09
C GLY A 160 12.24 -2.61 2.95
N ALA A 161 13.14 -1.89 3.60
CA ALA A 161 14.12 -2.47 4.52
C ALA A 161 13.45 -3.13 5.73
N PHE A 162 12.46 -2.49 6.36
CA PHE A 162 11.71 -3.07 7.46
C PHE A 162 10.89 -4.28 7.02
N PHE A 163 10.25 -4.25 5.85
CA PHE A 163 9.52 -5.39 5.30
C PHE A 163 10.42 -6.61 5.10
N VAL A 164 11.61 -6.42 4.53
CA VAL A 164 12.60 -7.51 4.36
C VAL A 164 13.16 -7.97 5.71
N ALA A 165 13.48 -7.03 6.60
CA ALA A 165 14.00 -7.35 7.92
C ALA A 165 13.01 -8.13 8.78
N ASP A 166 11.70 -7.85 8.69
CA ASP A 166 10.66 -8.56 9.45
C ASP A 166 10.60 -10.05 9.07
N GLU A 167 10.90 -10.36 7.81
CA GLU A 167 11.03 -11.72 7.31
C GLU A 167 12.35 -12.39 7.71
N LEU A 168 13.47 -11.67 7.62
CA LEU A 168 14.81 -12.22 7.89
C LEU A 168 15.15 -12.29 9.39
N LEU A 169 14.54 -11.46 10.23
CA LEU A 169 14.81 -11.32 11.66
C LEU A 169 13.55 -11.58 12.50
N PRO A 170 13.00 -12.81 12.48
CA PRO A 170 11.73 -13.14 13.14
C PRO A 170 11.79 -13.08 14.68
N ARG A 171 12.92 -12.70 15.29
CA ARG A 171 13.04 -12.47 16.73
C ARG A 171 13.04 -10.99 17.11
N THR A 172 13.23 -10.09 16.16
CA THR A 172 13.20 -8.66 16.42
C THR A 172 11.75 -8.20 16.48
N PRO A 173 11.29 -7.61 17.60
CA PRO A 173 9.91 -7.12 17.71
C PRO A 173 9.72 -5.80 16.96
N PHE A 174 8.47 -5.45 16.68
CA PHE A 174 8.05 -4.14 16.13
C PHE A 174 8.56 -3.76 14.73
N LEU A 175 9.27 -4.64 14.00
CA LEU A 175 9.68 -4.36 12.62
C LEU A 175 8.48 -4.10 11.69
N HIS A 176 7.41 -4.88 11.85
CA HIS A 176 6.16 -4.65 11.14
C HIS A 176 5.54 -3.27 11.42
N ALA A 177 5.53 -2.86 12.70
CA ALA A 177 5.01 -1.54 13.08
C ALA A 177 5.86 -0.41 12.50
N ALA A 178 7.18 -0.59 12.43
CA ALA A 178 8.09 0.34 11.77
C ALA A 178 7.84 0.40 10.25
N TRP A 179 7.56 -0.75 9.61
CA TRP A 179 7.12 -0.80 8.23
C TRP A 179 5.82 -0.02 8.01
N HIS A 180 4.80 -0.21 8.86
CA HIS A 180 3.54 0.56 8.80
C HIS A 180 3.78 2.06 8.85
N LEU A 181 4.60 2.53 9.80
CA LEU A 181 4.89 3.96 9.95
C LEU A 181 5.61 4.53 8.72
N ALA A 182 6.66 3.85 8.24
CA ALA A 182 7.38 4.28 7.05
C ALA A 182 6.45 4.29 5.82
N ALA A 183 5.62 3.26 5.65
CA ALA A 183 4.64 3.20 4.56
C ALA A 183 3.59 4.31 4.68
N ALA A 184 3.08 4.61 5.87
CA ALA A 184 2.11 5.70 6.08
C ALA A 184 2.71 7.07 5.72
N VAL A 185 3.95 7.35 6.13
CA VAL A 185 4.65 8.58 5.75
C VAL A 185 4.82 8.64 4.22
N GLY A 186 5.32 7.57 3.59
CA GLY A 186 5.50 7.51 2.14
C GLY A 186 4.19 7.67 1.36
N VAL A 187 3.10 7.05 1.82
CA VAL A 187 1.78 7.17 1.18
C VAL A 187 1.18 8.56 1.38
N SER A 188 1.42 9.21 2.52
CA SER A 188 0.93 10.58 2.76
C SER A 188 1.47 11.58 1.75
N THR A 189 2.69 11.40 1.25
CA THR A 189 3.26 12.27 0.21
C THR A 189 2.62 12.06 -1.16
N CYS A 190 2.05 10.88 -1.44
CA CYS A 190 1.35 10.60 -2.70
C CYS A 190 0.10 11.47 -2.88
N ASN A 191 -0.53 11.94 -1.79
CA ASN A 191 -1.64 12.89 -1.88
C ASN A 191 -1.24 14.19 -2.58
N LYS A 192 0.04 14.61 -2.48
CA LYS A 192 0.56 15.79 -3.19
C LYS A 192 0.53 15.64 -4.70
N LEU A 193 0.55 14.42 -5.23
CA LEU A 193 0.40 14.18 -6.66
C LEU A 193 -1.05 14.32 -7.16
N LEU A 194 -2.02 14.46 -6.25
CA LEU A 194 -3.45 14.63 -6.56
C LEU A 194 -3.95 16.05 -6.24
N GLU A 195 -3.08 16.90 -5.70
CA GLU A 195 -3.28 18.35 -5.59
C GLU A 195 -3.01 19.01 -6.95
#